data_AF-A0A7Y3ABF5-F1
#
_entry.id   AF-A0A7Y3ABF5-F1
#
_cell.length_a   1.000
_cell.length_b   1.000
_cell.length_c   1.000
_cell.angle_alpha   90.00
_cell.angle_beta   90.00
_cell.angle_gamma   90.00
#
_symmetry.space_group_name_H-M   'P 1'
#
loop_
_entity.id
_entity.type
_entity.pdbx_description
1 polymer ?
#
loop_
_entity_poly.entity_id
_entity_poly.type
_entity_poly.pdbx_seq_one_letter_code
_entity_poly.pdbx_strand_id
1 'polypeptide(L)'
;MTTTSRPDLDFARRELLDLCRDRDWARSRARAADADVVAMRRVAIELERTIEPLRTALQPIAGLHTTPTWEGQAATASRTRLARLDEKRTSAVSSIDHLIAELRTTASRRETTADAHWGDYATYSRQVHGLEDMLGIAPFDQIR
;
A
#
# COMPACT_ATOMS: atom_id res chain seq x y z
N MET A 1 -20.91 -34.33 43.30
CA MET A 1 -21.24 -33.96 41.90
C MET A 1 -19.93 -33.78 41.15
N THR A 2 -19.41 -34.87 40.58
CA THR A 2 -18.22 -34.85 39.74
C THR A 2 -18.66 -34.52 38.31
N THR A 3 -18.40 -33.29 37.88
CA THR A 3 -18.45 -32.94 36.45
C THR A 3 -17.36 -33.73 35.75
N THR A 4 -17.75 -34.84 35.12
CA THR A 4 -16.89 -35.58 34.20
C THR A 4 -16.62 -34.66 33.00
N SER A 5 -15.55 -33.87 33.08
CA SER A 5 -14.99 -33.19 31.91
C SER A 5 -14.72 -34.28 30.86
N ARG A 6 -15.40 -34.17 29.72
CA ARG A 6 -15.05 -34.95 28.53
C ARG A 6 -13.85 -34.23 27.90
N PRO A 7 -12.63 -34.76 27.99
CA PRO A 7 -11.43 -34.06 27.53
C PRO A 7 -11.52 -33.61 26.06
N ASP A 8 -12.31 -34.30 25.24
CA ASP A 8 -12.57 -33.96 23.84
C ASP A 8 -13.34 -32.65 23.66
N LEU A 9 -14.28 -32.33 24.57
CA LEU A 9 -15.03 -31.07 24.53
C LEU A 9 -14.18 -29.88 24.99
N ASP A 10 -13.36 -30.08 26.02
CA ASP A 10 -12.44 -29.05 26.51
C ASP A 10 -11.29 -28.79 25.52
N PHE A 11 -10.92 -29.80 24.73
CA PHE A 11 -10.01 -29.65 23.60
C PHE A 11 -10.65 -28.83 22.47
N ALA A 12 -11.81 -29.28 21.96
CA ALA A 12 -12.50 -28.60 20.86
C ALA A 12 -12.87 -27.14 21.20
N ARG A 13 -13.22 -26.85 22.46
CA ARG A 13 -13.48 -25.48 22.91
C ARG A 13 -12.22 -24.61 22.88
N ARG A 14 -11.05 -25.15 23.25
CA ARG A 14 -9.79 -24.41 23.19
C ARG A 14 -9.39 -24.15 21.74
N GLU A 15 -9.47 -25.17 20.90
CA GLU A 15 -9.20 -25.05 19.47
C GLU A 15 -10.08 -23.99 18.81
N LEU A 16 -11.37 -23.96 19.13
CA LEU A 16 -12.29 -22.93 18.66
C LEU A 16 -11.88 -21.52 19.10
N LEU A 17 -11.45 -21.34 20.35
CA LEU A 17 -10.99 -20.03 20.85
C LEU A 17 -9.71 -19.56 20.14
N ASP A 18 -8.78 -20.48 19.88
CA ASP A 18 -7.55 -20.17 19.16
C ASP A 18 -7.85 -19.80 17.70
N LEU A 19 -8.73 -20.55 17.02
CA LEU A 19 -9.16 -20.22 15.66
C LEU A 19 -9.92 -18.88 15.58
N CYS A 20 -10.75 -18.56 16.58
CA CYS A 20 -11.39 -17.26 16.68
C CYS A 20 -10.36 -16.13 16.83
N ARG A 21 -9.30 -16.34 17.61
CA ARG A 21 -8.20 -15.37 17.75
C ARG A 21 -7.45 -15.19 16.44
N ASP A 22 -7.10 -16.27 15.75
CA ASP A 22 -6.38 -16.23 14.48
C ASP A 22 -7.21 -15.59 13.37
N ARG A 23 -8.51 -15.87 13.34
CA ARG A 23 -9.49 -15.23 12.45
C ARG A 23 -9.52 -13.71 12.66
N ASP A 24 -9.67 -13.26 13.91
CA ASP A 24 -9.72 -11.83 14.23
C ASP A 24 -8.38 -11.14 13.94
N TRP A 25 -7.26 -11.81 14.20
CA TRP A 25 -5.93 -11.34 13.84
C TRP A 25 -5.78 -11.17 12.32
N ALA A 26 -6.12 -12.19 11.53
CA ALA A 26 -6.02 -12.16 10.07
C ALA A 26 -6.88 -11.04 9.47
N ARG A 27 -8.12 -10.88 9.96
CA ARG A 27 -9.00 -9.77 9.56
C ARG A 27 -8.39 -8.41 9.88
N SER A 28 -7.82 -8.24 11.07
CA SER A 28 -7.18 -6.97 11.47
C SER A 28 -5.97 -6.66 10.60
N ARG A 29 -5.16 -7.68 10.26
CA ARG A 29 -3.98 -7.54 9.40
C ARG A 29 -4.36 -7.18 7.97
N ALA A 30 -5.38 -7.83 7.42
CA ALA A 30 -5.89 -7.54 6.08
C ALA A 30 -6.36 -6.09 5.97
N ARG A 31 -7.19 -5.63 6.93
CA ARG A 31 -7.66 -4.23 6.99
C ARG A 31 -6.53 -3.21 7.12
N ALA A 32 -5.52 -3.51 7.93
CA ALA A 32 -4.37 -2.62 8.08
C ALA A 32 -3.58 -2.51 6.77
N ALA A 33 -3.37 -3.64 6.09
CA ALA A 33 -2.70 -3.66 4.79
C ALA A 33 -3.51 -2.92 3.71
N ASP A 34 -4.84 -3.08 3.66
CA ASP A 34 -5.72 -2.33 2.75
C ASP A 34 -5.63 -0.82 2.99
N ALA A 35 -5.62 -0.40 4.26
CA ALA A 35 -5.47 1.01 4.61
C ALA A 35 -4.13 1.58 4.15
N ASP A 36 -3.03 0.83 4.31
CA ASP A 36 -1.71 1.19 3.81
C ASP A 36 -1.71 1.34 2.28
N VAL A 37 -2.32 0.40 1.55
CA VAL A 37 -2.45 0.43 0.09
C VAL A 37 -3.17 1.69 -0.37
N VAL A 38 -4.31 2.00 0.25
CA VAL A 38 -5.11 3.20 -0.06
C VAL A 38 -4.29 4.47 0.22
N ALA A 39 -3.60 4.54 1.34
CA ALA A 39 -2.75 5.68 1.70
C ALA A 39 -1.62 5.89 0.67
N MET A 40 -0.89 4.84 0.31
CA MET A 40 0.20 4.91 -0.68
C MET A 40 -0.31 5.36 -2.06
N ARG A 41 -1.44 4.81 -2.52
CA ARG A 41 -2.05 5.21 -3.80
C ARG A 41 -2.48 6.67 -3.78
N ARG A 42 -3.07 7.14 -2.67
CA ARG A 42 -3.46 8.54 -2.50
C ARG A 42 -2.26 9.48 -2.57
N VAL A 43 -1.19 9.17 -1.84
CA VAL A 43 0.06 9.97 -1.87
C VAL A 43 0.64 10.02 -3.28
N ALA A 44 0.67 8.89 -3.99
CA ALA A 44 1.16 8.85 -5.37
C ALA A 44 0.33 9.75 -6.31
N ILE A 45 -1.01 9.75 -6.17
CA ILE A 45 -1.92 10.62 -6.94
C ILE A 45 -1.72 12.09 -6.59
N GLU A 46 -1.56 12.41 -5.30
CA GLU A 46 -1.33 13.79 -4.84
C GLU A 46 0.01 14.33 -5.34
N LEU A 47 1.08 13.51 -5.32
CA LEU A 47 2.37 13.86 -5.90
C LEU A 47 2.28 14.11 -7.41
N GLU A 48 1.60 13.26 -8.15
CA GLU A 48 1.38 13.40 -9.59
C GLU A 48 0.62 14.71 -9.92
N ARG A 49 -0.44 15.02 -9.15
CA ARG A 49 -1.17 16.28 -9.28
C ARG A 49 -0.32 17.51 -8.93
N THR A 50 0.59 17.38 -7.98
CA THR A 50 1.45 18.49 -7.53
C THR A 50 2.58 18.77 -8.52
N ILE A 51 3.13 17.73 -9.16
CA ILE A 51 4.25 17.91 -10.10
C ILE A 51 3.80 18.37 -11.49
N GLU A 52 2.59 18.03 -11.93
CA GLU A 52 2.14 18.36 -13.28
C GLU A 52 2.14 19.88 -13.60
N PRO A 53 1.71 20.77 -12.69
CA PRO A 53 1.87 22.20 -12.87
C PRO A 53 3.34 22.63 -12.95
N LEU A 54 4.23 22.02 -12.16
CA LEU A 54 5.67 22.32 -12.19
C LEU A 54 6.29 21.90 -13.53
N ARG A 55 5.90 20.75 -14.08
CA ARG A 55 6.34 20.33 -15.42
C ARG A 55 5.93 21.36 -16.47
N THR A 56 4.68 21.80 -16.42
CA THR A 56 4.15 22.78 -17.37
C THR A 56 4.87 24.12 -17.23
N ALA A 57 5.08 24.60 -16.00
CA ALA A 57 5.78 25.86 -15.73
C ALA A 57 7.25 25.83 -16.15
N LEU A 58 7.92 24.68 -16.06
CA LEU A 58 9.33 24.51 -16.42
C LEU A 58 9.54 24.07 -17.87
N GLN A 59 8.48 23.74 -18.60
CA GLN A 59 8.55 23.34 -20.00
C GLN A 59 9.17 24.41 -20.92
N PRO A 60 8.88 25.72 -20.77
CA PRO A 60 9.49 26.75 -21.61
C PRO A 60 11.01 26.86 -21.47
N ILE A 61 11.60 26.36 -20.37
CA ILE A 61 13.06 26.38 -20.14
C ILE A 61 13.76 25.25 -20.88
N ALA A 62 13.04 24.17 -21.19
CA ALA A 62 13.57 22.99 -21.85
C ALA A 62 14.17 23.38 -23.21
N GLY A 63 15.45 23.03 -23.41
CA GLY A 63 16.12 23.29 -24.68
C GLY A 63 16.36 24.77 -25.02
N LEU A 64 16.07 25.76 -24.15
CA LEU A 64 16.41 27.17 -24.45
C LEU A 64 17.91 27.38 -24.68
N HIS A 65 18.75 26.55 -24.08
CA HIS A 65 20.20 26.61 -24.24
C HIS A 65 20.68 26.17 -25.64
N THR A 66 19.83 25.52 -26.44
CA THR A 66 20.16 25.07 -27.80
C THR A 66 19.75 26.08 -28.87
N THR A 67 18.95 27.09 -28.53
CA THR A 67 18.45 28.08 -29.49
C THR A 67 19.57 29.08 -29.84
N PRO A 68 20.00 29.16 -31.12
CA PRO A 68 21.05 30.09 -31.55
C PRO A 68 20.46 31.49 -31.75
N THR A 69 20.26 32.23 -30.65
CA THR A 69 19.65 33.57 -30.70
C THR A 69 20.67 34.72 -30.56
N TRP A 70 21.89 34.44 -30.08
CA TRP A 70 22.90 35.46 -29.79
C TRP A 70 24.30 34.82 -29.74
N GLU A 71 25.34 35.58 -30.12
CA GLU A 71 26.74 35.14 -30.15
C GLU A 71 27.60 35.88 -29.10
N GLY A 72 28.82 35.37 -28.85
CA GLY A 72 29.78 35.97 -27.91
C GLY A 72 29.83 35.33 -26.52
N GLN A 73 30.78 35.78 -25.68
CA GLN A 73 31.04 35.19 -24.36
C GLN A 73 29.84 35.25 -23.41
N ALA A 74 29.10 36.36 -23.40
CA ALA A 74 27.90 36.51 -22.57
C ALA A 74 26.78 35.53 -22.96
N ALA A 75 26.62 35.27 -24.27
CA ALA A 75 25.67 34.29 -24.78
C ALA A 75 26.09 32.86 -24.42
N THR A 76 27.38 32.53 -24.49
CA THR A 76 27.91 31.23 -24.04
C THR A 76 27.68 31.02 -22.54
N ALA A 77 27.99 32.00 -21.69
CA ALA A 77 27.75 31.90 -20.25
C ALA A 77 26.27 31.71 -19.91
N SER A 78 25.38 32.41 -20.61
CA SER A 78 23.93 32.27 -20.44
C SER A 78 23.43 30.88 -20.85
N ARG A 79 23.89 30.35 -21.99
CA ARG A 79 23.56 28.98 -22.43
C ARG A 79 24.03 27.92 -21.43
N THR A 80 25.25 28.03 -20.90
CA THR A 80 25.75 27.12 -19.85
C THR A 80 24.88 27.16 -18.59
N ARG A 81 24.42 28.35 -18.19
CA ARG A 81 23.52 28.48 -17.04
C ARG A 81 22.15 27.84 -17.29
N LEU A 82 21.58 28.05 -18.49
CA LEU A 82 20.31 27.44 -18.90
C LEU A 82 20.41 25.91 -19.00
N ALA A 83 21.50 25.38 -19.55
CA ALA A 83 21.74 23.93 -19.62
C ALA A 83 21.74 23.30 -18.22
N ARG A 84 22.44 23.89 -17.25
CA ARG A 84 22.45 23.42 -15.85
C ARG A 84 21.07 23.50 -15.19
N LEU A 85 20.25 24.49 -15.54
CA LEU A 85 18.87 24.58 -15.02
C LEU A 85 17.99 23.48 -15.62
N ASP A 86 18.16 23.16 -16.89
CA ASP A 86 17.42 22.09 -17.56
C ASP A 86 17.82 20.69 -17.04
N GLU A 87 19.11 20.48 -16.76
CA GLU A 87 19.60 19.28 -16.07
C GLU A 87 18.95 19.13 -14.68
N LYS A 88 18.94 20.20 -13.88
CA LYS A 88 18.30 20.20 -12.55
C LYS A 88 16.81 19.95 -12.63
N ARG A 89 16.12 20.55 -13.60
CA ARG A 89 14.70 20.30 -13.88
C ARG A 89 14.47 18.83 -14.17
N THR A 90 15.22 18.27 -15.10
CA THR A 90 15.08 16.88 -15.55
C THR A 90 15.35 15.91 -14.40
N SER A 91 16.41 16.14 -13.63
CA SER A 91 16.74 15.33 -12.45
C SER A 91 15.62 15.39 -11.39
N ALA A 92 15.12 16.58 -11.06
CA ALA A 92 14.04 16.73 -10.07
C ALA A 92 12.74 16.02 -10.51
N VAL A 93 12.34 16.19 -11.77
CA VAL A 93 11.15 15.52 -12.31
C VAL A 93 11.32 14.02 -12.28
N SER A 94 12.47 13.51 -12.75
CA SER A 94 12.76 12.08 -12.76
C SER A 94 12.79 11.48 -11.35
N SER A 95 13.29 12.19 -10.35
CA SER A 95 13.30 11.70 -8.97
C SER A 95 11.90 11.58 -8.39
N ILE A 96 11.00 12.53 -8.68
CA ILE A 96 9.61 12.44 -8.20
C ILE A 96 8.85 11.35 -8.95
N ASP A 97 9.06 11.20 -10.27
CA ASP A 97 8.48 10.09 -11.03
C ASP A 97 8.90 8.72 -10.48
N HIS A 98 10.18 8.61 -10.10
CA HIS A 98 10.69 7.41 -9.46
C HIS A 98 9.97 7.13 -8.13
N LEU A 99 9.82 8.13 -7.27
CA LEU A 99 9.09 7.99 -6.00
C LEU A 99 7.62 7.58 -6.21
N ILE A 100 6.95 8.16 -7.21
CA ILE A 100 5.57 7.78 -7.57
C ILE A 100 5.52 6.31 -8.00
N ALA A 101 6.47 5.87 -8.82
CA ALA A 101 6.57 4.48 -9.27
C ALA A 101 6.86 3.50 -8.12
N GLU A 102 7.75 3.88 -7.19
CA GLU A 102 8.05 3.10 -5.98
C GLU A 102 6.83 2.97 -5.07
N LEU A 103 6.09 4.06 -4.85
CA LEU A 103 4.85 4.05 -4.06
C LEU A 103 3.80 3.12 -4.69
N ARG A 104 3.60 3.20 -6.01
CA ARG A 104 2.68 2.32 -6.74
C ARG A 104 3.10 0.86 -6.65
N THR A 105 4.37 0.57 -6.84
CA THR A 105 4.93 -0.79 -6.74
C THR A 105 4.78 -1.36 -5.33
N THR A 106 5.06 -0.55 -4.31
CA THR A 106 4.94 -0.95 -2.90
C THR A 106 3.47 -1.19 -2.53
N ALA A 107 2.56 -0.33 -3.01
CA ALA A 107 1.12 -0.53 -2.85
C ALA A 107 0.67 -1.86 -3.47
N SER A 108 1.08 -2.18 -4.70
CA SER A 108 0.75 -3.48 -5.33
C SER A 108 1.28 -4.68 -4.54
N ARG A 109 2.50 -4.61 -4.00
CA ARG A 109 3.03 -5.70 -3.13
C ARG A 109 2.24 -5.84 -1.83
N ARG A 110 1.80 -4.71 -1.25
CA ARG A 110 0.99 -4.69 -0.03
C ARG A 110 -0.42 -5.21 -0.26
N GLU A 111 -0.99 -4.97 -1.44
CA GLU A 111 -2.28 -5.53 -1.87
C GLU A 111 -2.23 -7.06 -1.88
N THR A 112 -1.18 -7.66 -2.44
CA THR A 112 -0.98 -9.13 -2.37
C THR A 112 -0.88 -9.65 -0.93
N THR A 113 -0.32 -8.85 -0.01
CA THR A 113 -0.26 -9.21 1.42
C THR A 113 -1.63 -9.10 2.08
N ALA A 114 -2.43 -8.09 1.73
CA ALA A 114 -3.80 -7.94 2.21
C ALA A 114 -4.67 -9.12 1.73
N ASP A 115 -4.56 -9.49 0.45
CA ASP A 115 -5.25 -10.62 -0.15
C ASP A 115 -4.91 -11.94 0.56
N ALA A 116 -3.63 -12.16 0.89
CA ALA A 116 -3.20 -13.32 1.65
C ALA A 116 -3.88 -13.38 3.03
N HIS A 117 -3.88 -12.26 3.77
CA HIS A 117 -4.53 -12.17 5.08
C HIS A 117 -6.07 -12.31 5.00
N TRP A 118 -6.69 -11.85 3.91
CA TRP A 118 -8.11 -12.11 3.65
C TRP A 118 -8.37 -13.59 3.36
N GLY A 119 -7.46 -14.28 2.66
CA GLY A 119 -7.48 -15.73 2.45
C GLY A 119 -7.36 -16.52 3.75
N ASP A 120 -6.45 -16.10 4.64
CA ASP A 120 -6.29 -16.67 5.98
C ASP A 120 -7.57 -16.49 6.79
N TYR A 121 -8.12 -15.27 6.82
CA TYR A 121 -9.39 -14.97 7.49
C TYR A 121 -10.53 -15.87 6.98
N ALA A 122 -10.67 -16.03 5.67
CA ALA A 122 -11.71 -16.90 5.08
C ALA A 122 -11.51 -18.37 5.44
N THR A 123 -10.27 -18.81 5.62
CA THR A 123 -9.94 -20.18 6.02
C THR A 123 -10.27 -20.41 7.50
N TYR A 124 -9.78 -19.55 8.39
CA TYR A 124 -10.09 -19.64 9.82
C TYR A 124 -11.59 -19.48 10.08
N SER A 125 -12.26 -18.58 9.36
CA SER A 125 -13.71 -18.42 9.47
C SER A 125 -14.44 -19.71 9.14
N ARG A 126 -14.09 -20.40 8.05
CA ARG A 126 -14.70 -21.71 7.71
C ARG A 126 -14.45 -22.77 8.78
N GLN A 127 -13.24 -22.81 9.35
CA GLN A 127 -12.90 -23.76 10.42
C GLN A 127 -13.67 -23.48 11.71
N VAL A 128 -13.81 -22.21 12.11
CA VAL A 128 -14.65 -21.78 13.23
C VAL A 128 -16.07 -22.26 13.05
N HIS A 129 -16.70 -21.99 11.90
CA HIS A 129 -18.08 -22.41 11.64
C HIS A 129 -18.23 -23.94 11.68
N GLY A 130 -17.29 -24.68 11.10
CA GLY A 130 -17.32 -26.15 11.15
C GLY A 130 -17.23 -26.73 12.57
N LEU A 131 -16.43 -26.10 13.44
CA LEU A 131 -16.35 -26.49 14.85
C LEU A 131 -17.59 -26.07 15.65
N GLU A 132 -18.18 -24.91 15.36
CA GLU A 132 -19.44 -24.47 15.96
C GLU A 132 -20.58 -25.44 15.64
N ASP A 133 -20.70 -25.85 14.38
CA ASP A 133 -21.66 -26.84 13.92
C ASP A 133 -21.45 -28.20 14.61
N MET A 134 -20.20 -28.66 14.71
CA MET A 134 -19.86 -29.92 15.37
C MET A 134 -20.19 -29.90 16.86
N LEU A 135 -19.98 -28.76 17.52
CA LEU A 135 -20.25 -28.58 18.95
C LEU A 135 -21.72 -28.27 19.24
N GLY A 136 -22.54 -28.01 18.22
CA GLY A 136 -23.95 -27.64 18.37
C GLY A 136 -24.14 -26.32 19.12
N ILE A 137 -23.19 -25.40 19.00
CA ILE A 137 -23.21 -24.09 19.65
C ILE A 137 -23.60 -23.01 18.66
N ALA A 138 -24.19 -21.92 19.16
CA ALA A 138 -24.52 -20.77 18.33
C ALA A 138 -23.25 -20.11 17.76
N PRO A 139 -23.32 -19.49 16.56
CA PRO A 139 -22.18 -18.80 15.97
C PRO A 139 -21.64 -17.71 16.90
N PHE A 140 -20.33 -17.64 17.06
CA PHE A 140 -19.66 -16.65 17.93
C PHE A 140 -19.99 -15.21 17.53
N ASP A 141 -20.27 -14.97 16.25
CA ASP A 141 -20.63 -13.64 15.73
C ASP A 141 -22.03 -13.17 16.19
N GLN A 142 -22.85 -14.07 16.77
CA GLN A 142 -24.18 -13.76 17.34
C GLN A 142 -24.19 -13.63 18.87
N ILE A 143 -23.05 -13.92 19.53
CA ILE A 143 -22.94 -13.93 21.01
C ILE A 143 -22.31 -12.63 21.54
N ARG A 144 -21.78 -11.77 20.66
CA ARG A 144 -21.24 -10.43 20.98
C ARG A 144 -22.30 -9.34 20.80
#